data_AF-A0A7C1DKU4-F1
#
_entry.id   AF-A0A7C1DKU4-F1
#
_cell.length_a   1.000
_cell.length_b   1.000
_cell.length_c   1.000
_cell.angle_alpha   90.00
_cell.angle_beta   90.00
_cell.angle_gamma   90.00
#
_symmetry.space_group_name_H-M   'P 1'
#
loop_
_entity.id
_entity.type
_entity.pdbx_description
1 polymer ?
#
loop_
_entity_poly.entity_id
_entity_poly.type
_entity_poly.pdbx_seq_one_letter_code
_entity_poly.pdbx_strand_id
1 'polypeptide(L)'
;MPGAQTPSKYLKFKPHHARKKEEPSGLRITSLMDMMTIVLVFLLKTFSTQGDLSATAAHLSLPKSDSKNIPGVIDRVAVGQNAIYYLEEEVMPTDEAISSKDIVIKPLKAKMETRVEALAESMRAAGRTGEPPKILVLADKNHYFSLVKRVVATAANAGYMDITLAALQDFGKWD
;
A
#
# COMPACT_ATOMS: atom_id res chain seq x y z
N MET A 1 17.41 104.27 -20.31
CA MET A 1 17.64 103.19 -19.32
C MET A 1 16.47 102.20 -19.38
N PRO A 2 16.69 100.92 -19.03
CA PRO A 2 16.54 99.79 -19.96
C PRO A 2 15.56 98.72 -19.49
N GLY A 3 15.43 97.65 -20.28
CA GLY A 3 14.93 96.35 -19.83
C GLY A 3 13.80 95.83 -20.72
N ALA A 4 13.75 94.57 -21.13
CA ALA A 4 14.69 93.48 -21.01
C ALA A 4 14.26 92.44 -22.06
N GLN A 5 15.22 91.66 -22.52
CA GLN A 5 15.05 90.52 -23.39
C GLN A 5 14.04 89.53 -22.81
N THR A 6 13.33 88.76 -23.64
CA THR A 6 13.59 87.31 -23.74
C THR A 6 12.67 86.62 -24.76
N PRO A 7 13.18 85.67 -25.56
CA PRO A 7 12.38 84.87 -26.47
C PRO A 7 11.67 83.74 -25.70
N SER A 8 10.36 83.57 -25.92
CA SER A 8 9.60 82.44 -25.39
C SER A 8 10.07 81.15 -26.07
N LYS A 9 10.80 80.34 -25.29
CA LYS A 9 11.31 79.03 -25.66
C LYS A 9 10.14 78.04 -25.72
N TYR A 10 9.87 77.49 -26.91
CA TYR A 10 9.10 76.26 -27.02
C TYR A 10 9.89 75.13 -26.35
N LEU A 11 9.38 74.69 -25.19
CA LEU A 11 9.94 73.64 -24.36
C LEU A 11 9.63 72.28 -25.00
N LYS A 12 10.61 71.69 -25.69
CA LYS A 12 10.53 70.29 -26.12
C LYS A 12 10.56 69.39 -24.88
N PHE A 13 9.45 68.73 -24.59
CA PHE A 13 9.40 67.63 -23.62
C PHE A 13 10.27 66.47 -24.14
N LYS A 14 11.34 66.14 -23.42
CA LYS A 14 12.03 64.86 -23.57
C LYS A 14 11.24 63.80 -22.80
N PRO A 15 10.81 62.69 -23.42
CA PRO A 15 10.26 61.58 -22.64
C PRO A 15 11.38 60.97 -21.78
N HIS A 16 11.21 61.01 -20.46
CA HIS A 16 11.95 60.16 -19.54
C HIS A 16 11.41 58.72 -19.70
N HIS A 17 11.91 58.01 -20.70
CA HIS A 17 11.96 56.56 -20.67
C HIS A 17 13.39 56.16 -20.37
N ALA A 18 13.72 56.19 -19.08
CA ALA A 18 14.84 55.44 -18.56
C ALA A 18 14.51 53.96 -18.80
N ARG A 19 15.03 53.42 -19.90
CA ARG A 19 14.99 52.00 -20.21
C ARG A 19 15.79 51.31 -19.09
N LYS A 20 15.08 50.75 -18.11
CA LYS A 20 15.67 49.90 -17.09
C LYS A 20 16.31 48.74 -17.86
N LYS A 21 17.65 48.69 -17.88
CA LYS A 21 18.37 47.51 -18.37
C LYS A 21 17.84 46.33 -17.58
N GLU A 22 17.17 45.41 -18.25
CA GLU A 22 16.95 44.08 -17.71
C GLU A 22 18.33 43.43 -17.63
N GLU A 23 18.98 43.61 -16.48
CA GLU A 23 20.09 42.76 -16.09
C GLU A 23 19.59 41.32 -16.19
N PRO A 24 20.33 40.41 -16.86
CA PRO A 24 19.91 39.03 -16.96
C PRO A 24 19.62 38.55 -15.54
N SER A 25 18.41 38.04 -15.31
CA SER A 25 18.00 37.44 -14.05
C SER A 25 18.86 36.21 -13.83
N GLY A 26 20.08 36.43 -13.33
CA GLY A 26 21.02 35.39 -13.00
C GLY A 26 20.34 34.50 -11.97
N LEU A 27 20.23 33.22 -12.31
CA LEU A 27 19.71 32.23 -11.40
C LEU A 27 20.48 32.38 -10.07
N ARG A 28 19.77 32.58 -8.96
CA ARG A 28 20.40 32.76 -7.65
C ARG A 28 20.94 31.42 -7.18
N ILE A 29 22.15 31.06 -7.64
CA ILE A 29 22.81 29.79 -7.35
C ILE A 29 22.91 29.55 -5.84
N THR A 30 23.06 30.61 -5.04
CA THR A 30 23.04 30.53 -3.58
C THR A 30 21.69 30.04 -3.03
N SER A 31 20.58 30.54 -3.57
CA SER A 31 19.23 30.10 -3.19
C SER A 31 18.93 28.67 -3.65
N LEU A 32 19.43 28.26 -4.83
CA LEU A 32 19.29 26.89 -5.33
C LEU A 32 20.12 25.90 -4.51
N MET A 33 21.36 26.29 -4.19
CA MET A 33 22.27 25.51 -3.35
C MET A 33 21.67 25.31 -1.96
N ASP A 34 21.10 26.35 -1.35
CA ASP A 34 20.44 26.28 -0.04
C ASP A 34 19.25 25.30 -0.04
N MET A 35 18.40 25.36 -1.08
CA MET A 35 17.28 24.42 -1.21
C MET A 35 17.71 22.97 -1.46
N MET A 36 18.79 22.76 -2.22
CA MET A 36 19.35 21.44 -2.42
C MET A 36 19.96 20.89 -1.12
N THR A 37 20.63 21.74 -0.35
CA THR A 37 21.25 21.34 0.91
C THR A 37 20.22 21.05 2.00
N ILE A 38 19.11 21.79 2.10
CA ILE A 38 18.07 21.48 3.08
C ILE A 38 17.42 20.12 2.78
N VAL A 39 17.16 19.81 1.50
CA VAL A 39 16.66 18.49 1.08
C VAL A 39 17.69 17.42 1.40
N LEU A 40 18.97 17.62 1.09
CA LEU A 40 20.03 16.65 1.36
C LEU A 40 20.19 16.36 2.87
N VAL A 41 20.17 17.40 3.72
CA VAL A 41 20.22 17.23 5.18
C VAL A 41 18.99 16.50 5.69
N PHE A 42 17.80 16.82 5.18
CA PHE A 42 16.58 16.09 5.50
C PHE A 42 16.68 14.62 5.11
N LEU A 43 17.10 14.33 3.87
CA LEU A 43 17.26 12.97 3.37
C LEU A 43 18.31 12.20 4.16
N LEU A 44 19.48 12.79 4.43
CA LEU A 44 20.50 12.17 5.28
C LEU A 44 19.94 11.86 6.67
N LYS A 45 19.15 12.76 7.27
CA LYS A 45 18.51 12.51 8.56
C LYS A 45 17.47 11.39 8.49
N THR A 46 16.59 11.38 7.49
CA THR A 46 15.54 10.35 7.37
C THR A 46 16.10 8.98 7.00
N PHE A 47 17.10 8.92 6.12
CA PHE A 47 17.77 7.67 5.76
C PHE A 47 18.72 7.18 6.86
N SER A 48 19.39 8.07 7.60
CA SER A 48 20.18 7.69 8.78
C SER A 48 19.32 7.11 9.89
N THR A 49 18.07 7.59 10.08
CA THR A 49 17.14 6.96 11.03
C THR A 49 16.62 5.59 10.60
N GLN A 50 16.70 5.25 9.31
CA GLN A 50 16.35 3.91 8.82
C GLN A 50 17.52 2.91 8.89
N GLY A 51 18.72 3.39 9.21
CA GLY A 51 19.95 2.60 9.17
C GLY A 51 20.73 2.60 10.47
N ASP A 52 20.11 2.30 11.62
CA ASP A 52 20.78 1.56 12.71
C ASP A 52 19.81 1.09 13.82
N LEU A 53 18.86 0.22 13.48
CA LEU A 53 18.19 -0.61 14.50
C LEU A 53 19.19 -1.58 15.17
N SER A 54 20.37 -1.80 14.56
CA SER A 54 21.37 -2.76 15.02
C SER A 54 22.25 -2.24 16.15
N ALA A 55 22.70 -0.98 16.11
CA ALA A 55 23.53 -0.39 17.18
C ALA A 55 22.74 -0.06 18.45
N THR A 56 21.45 0.31 18.32
CA THR A 56 20.57 0.57 19.48
C THR A 56 20.24 -0.73 20.23
N ALA A 57 20.31 -1.88 19.57
CA ALA A 57 20.10 -3.20 20.18
C ALA A 57 21.22 -3.61 21.15
N ALA A 58 22.42 -3.01 21.08
CA ALA A 58 23.54 -3.37 21.95
C ALA A 58 23.40 -2.85 23.40
N HIS A 59 22.52 -1.87 23.65
CA HIS A 59 22.22 -1.34 24.99
C HIS A 59 20.74 -1.51 25.40
N LEU A 60 19.90 -2.06 24.53
CA LEU A 60 18.54 -2.46 24.89
C LEU A 60 18.57 -3.87 25.50
N SER A 61 18.32 -3.96 26.80
CA SER A 61 17.78 -5.18 27.38
C SER A 61 16.36 -5.35 26.84
N LEU A 62 16.25 -6.03 25.70
CA LEU A 62 14.94 -6.39 25.16
C LEU A 62 14.22 -7.24 26.21
N PRO A 63 13.00 -6.85 26.65
CA PRO A 63 12.22 -7.72 27.52
C PRO A 63 12.01 -9.04 26.77
N LYS A 64 12.30 -10.17 27.44
CA LYS A 64 11.97 -11.49 26.90
C LYS A 64 10.45 -11.55 26.77
N SER A 65 9.98 -11.34 25.55
CA SER A 65 8.58 -11.49 25.23
C SER A 65 8.28 -12.99 25.23
N ASP A 66 7.79 -13.50 26.36
CA ASP A 66 7.05 -14.76 26.43
C ASP A 66 5.64 -14.57 25.84
N SER A 67 5.52 -13.83 24.74
CA SER A 67 4.27 -13.75 23.97
C SER A 67 4.07 -15.10 23.28
N LYS A 68 3.66 -16.07 24.10
CA LYS A 68 3.06 -17.34 23.78
C LYS A 68 1.66 -17.10 23.20
N ASN A 69 1.50 -16.16 22.27
CA ASN A 69 0.36 -16.14 21.38
C ASN A 69 0.92 -16.50 20.02
N ILE A 70 0.61 -17.71 19.57
CA ILE A 70 0.78 -18.04 18.16
C ILE A 70 -0.14 -17.04 17.46
N PRO A 71 0.39 -16.15 16.59
CA PRO A 71 -0.46 -15.22 15.86
C PRO A 71 -1.59 -16.03 15.21
N GLY A 72 -2.84 -15.62 15.39
CA GLY A 72 -3.98 -16.29 14.77
C GLY A 72 -3.71 -16.40 13.27
N VAL A 73 -3.43 -17.61 12.79
CA VAL A 73 -3.08 -17.83 11.38
C VAL A 73 -4.36 -17.70 10.58
N ILE A 74 -4.43 -16.66 9.75
CA ILE A 74 -5.54 -16.45 8.84
C ILE A 74 -5.12 -17.04 7.49
N ASP A 75 -5.68 -18.18 7.13
CA ASP A 75 -5.48 -18.74 5.79
C ASP A 75 -6.21 -17.86 4.76
N ARG A 76 -5.77 -17.90 3.50
CA ARG A 76 -6.30 -17.03 2.45
C ARG A 76 -6.75 -17.87 1.26
N VAL A 77 -7.91 -17.56 0.70
CA VAL A 77 -8.34 -18.06 -0.62
C VAL A 77 -8.54 -16.87 -1.52
N ALA A 78 -7.93 -16.89 -2.71
CA ALA A 78 -8.15 -15.89 -3.73
C ALA A 78 -8.88 -16.49 -4.93
N VAL A 79 -10.00 -15.88 -5.30
CA VAL A 79 -10.78 -16.19 -6.50
C VAL A 79 -10.39 -15.18 -7.57
N GLY A 80 -9.41 -15.55 -8.40
CA GLY A 80 -8.95 -14.76 -9.54
C GLY A 80 -9.70 -15.11 -10.82
N GLN A 81 -9.47 -14.33 -11.88
CA GLN A 81 -10.13 -14.48 -13.18
C GLN A 81 -9.95 -15.86 -13.81
N ASN A 82 -8.73 -16.40 -13.75
CA ASN A 82 -8.41 -17.64 -14.45
C ASN A 82 -8.30 -18.82 -13.49
N ALA A 83 -7.94 -18.58 -12.22
CA ALA A 83 -7.70 -19.63 -11.26
C ALA A 83 -8.08 -19.25 -9.82
N ILE A 84 -8.34 -20.29 -9.03
CA ILE A 84 -8.56 -20.23 -7.60
C ILE A 84 -7.26 -20.63 -6.90
N TYR A 85 -6.78 -19.73 -6.04
CA TYR A 85 -5.59 -19.92 -5.23
C TYR A 85 -5.97 -20.17 -3.79
N TYR A 86 -5.28 -21.11 -3.16
CA TYR A 86 -5.32 -21.33 -1.72
C TYR A 86 -3.93 -21.07 -1.17
N LEU A 87 -3.83 -20.10 -0.27
CA LEU A 87 -2.56 -19.52 0.16
C LEU A 87 -1.77 -19.00 -1.05
N GLU A 88 -0.67 -19.66 -1.40
CA GLU A 88 0.21 -19.31 -2.53
C GLU A 88 0.15 -20.35 -3.66
N GLU A 89 -0.72 -21.37 -3.53
CA GLU A 89 -0.79 -22.48 -4.48
C GLU A 89 -2.05 -22.39 -5.34
N GLU A 90 -1.88 -22.60 -6.64
CA GLU A 90 -3.00 -22.78 -7.56
C GLU A 90 -3.70 -24.11 -7.27
N VAL A 91 -5.02 -24.08 -7.10
CA VAL A 91 -5.81 -25.28 -6.82
C VAL A 91 -6.50 -25.78 -8.07
N MET A 92 -7.13 -24.88 -8.82
CA MET A 92 -7.84 -25.20 -10.05
C MET A 92 -8.19 -23.94 -10.84
N PRO A 93 -8.44 -24.06 -12.16
CA PRO A 93 -8.97 -22.97 -12.97
C PRO A 93 -10.41 -22.62 -12.60
N THR A 94 -10.73 -21.33 -12.71
CA THR A 94 -12.05 -20.75 -12.36
C THR A 94 -13.15 -21.32 -13.25
N ASP A 95 -12.88 -21.59 -14.53
CA ASP A 95 -13.86 -22.12 -15.49
C ASP A 95 -14.36 -23.52 -15.11
N GLU A 96 -13.46 -24.38 -14.63
CA GLU A 96 -13.82 -25.72 -14.15
C GLU A 96 -14.65 -25.64 -12.86
N ALA A 97 -14.29 -24.72 -11.96
CA ALA A 97 -15.03 -24.50 -10.73
C ALA A 97 -16.45 -23.99 -11.03
N ILE A 98 -16.61 -23.13 -12.04
CA ILE A 98 -17.92 -22.63 -12.48
C ILE A 98 -18.76 -23.76 -13.07
N SER A 99 -18.16 -24.59 -13.93
CA SER A 99 -18.83 -25.68 -14.66
C SER A 99 -19.27 -26.83 -13.75
N SER A 100 -18.64 -26.99 -12.59
CA SER A 100 -19.05 -27.99 -11.61
C SER A 100 -20.46 -27.68 -11.06
N LYS A 101 -21.34 -28.69 -11.04
CA LYS A 101 -22.69 -28.58 -10.44
C LYS A 101 -22.69 -28.73 -8.91
N ASP A 102 -21.57 -29.20 -8.36
CA ASP A 102 -21.44 -29.43 -6.93
C ASP A 102 -21.31 -28.09 -6.19
N ILE A 103 -21.98 -27.99 -5.04
CA ILE A 103 -21.86 -26.82 -4.14
C ILE A 103 -20.45 -26.76 -3.51
N VAL A 104 -19.80 -27.91 -3.38
CA VAL A 104 -18.50 -28.09 -2.73
C VAL A 104 -17.43 -28.35 -3.77
N ILE A 105 -16.37 -27.54 -3.74
CA ILE A 105 -15.20 -27.69 -4.59
C ILE A 105 -14.26 -28.72 -3.95
N LYS A 106 -14.35 -29.98 -4.40
CA LYS A 106 -13.59 -31.13 -3.87
C LYS A 106 -12.07 -30.89 -3.74
N PRO A 107 -11.34 -30.39 -4.76
CA PRO A 107 -9.89 -30.21 -4.64
C PRO A 107 -9.52 -29.14 -3.61
N LEU A 108 -10.32 -28.07 -3.52
CA LEU A 108 -10.14 -27.03 -2.52
C LEU A 108 -10.42 -27.54 -1.11
N LYS A 109 -11.50 -28.34 -0.95
CA LYS A 109 -11.87 -28.95 0.33
C LYS A 109 -10.75 -29.80 0.90
N ALA A 110 -10.17 -30.70 0.11
CA ALA A 110 -9.12 -31.62 0.59
C ALA A 110 -7.88 -30.87 1.12
N LYS A 111 -7.44 -29.83 0.41
CA LYS A 111 -6.33 -28.97 0.86
C LYS A 111 -6.65 -28.25 2.17
N MET A 112 -7.87 -27.73 2.27
CA MET A 112 -8.36 -27.02 3.46
C MET A 112 -8.46 -27.93 4.68
N GLU A 113 -9.02 -29.14 4.55
CA GLU A 113 -9.11 -30.12 5.64
C GLU A 113 -7.73 -30.50 6.16
N THR A 114 -6.79 -30.77 5.25
CA THR A 114 -5.40 -31.10 5.61
C THR A 114 -4.75 -29.97 6.42
N ARG A 115 -5.02 -28.72 6.05
CA ARG A 115 -4.49 -27.54 6.75
C ARG A 115 -5.13 -27.35 8.12
N VAL A 116 -6.45 -27.52 8.22
CA VAL A 116 -7.21 -27.40 9.48
C VAL A 116 -6.76 -28.47 10.48
N GLU A 117 -6.55 -29.70 10.02
CA GLU A 117 -6.02 -30.79 10.85
C GLU A 117 -4.60 -30.48 11.34
N ALA A 118 -3.70 -30.05 10.45
CA ALA A 118 -2.33 -29.65 10.82
C ALA A 118 -2.32 -28.49 11.83
N LEU A 119 -3.22 -27.52 11.67
CA LEU A 119 -3.36 -26.42 12.62
C LEU A 119 -3.86 -26.94 13.98
N ALA A 120 -4.88 -27.80 13.99
CA ALA A 120 -5.40 -28.39 15.23
C ALA A 120 -4.35 -29.22 15.98
N GLU A 121 -3.53 -29.99 15.27
CA GLU A 121 -2.39 -30.75 15.84
C GLU A 121 -1.34 -29.81 16.45
N SER A 122 -0.97 -28.75 15.73
CA SER A 122 0.01 -27.77 16.21
C SER A 122 -0.46 -27.08 17.50
N MET A 123 -1.77 -26.79 17.61
CA MET A 123 -2.36 -26.17 18.80
C MET A 123 -2.46 -27.15 19.97
N ARG A 124 -2.77 -28.42 19.71
CA ARG A 124 -2.74 -29.50 20.72
C ARG A 124 -1.32 -29.70 21.27
N ALA A 125 -0.32 -29.77 20.41
CA ALA A 125 1.08 -29.89 20.81
C ALA A 125 1.55 -28.67 21.64
N ALA A 126 1.02 -27.49 21.37
CA ALA A 126 1.28 -26.28 22.14
C ALA A 126 0.51 -26.20 23.48
N GLY A 127 -0.36 -27.16 23.78
CA GLY A 127 -1.12 -27.22 25.03
C GLY A 127 -2.15 -26.10 25.20
N ARG A 128 -2.69 -25.55 24.10
CA ARG A 128 -3.67 -24.45 24.13
C ARG A 128 -5.00 -24.88 23.53
N THR A 129 -6.09 -24.37 24.11
CA THR A 129 -7.40 -24.29 23.42
C THR A 129 -7.23 -23.35 22.24
N GLY A 130 -7.10 -23.93 21.04
CA GLY A 130 -6.78 -23.17 19.85
C GLY A 130 -7.88 -22.19 19.46
N GLU A 131 -7.46 -21.02 18.99
CA GLU A 131 -8.36 -20.11 18.30
C GLU A 131 -8.97 -20.84 17.11
N PRO A 132 -10.29 -20.67 16.84
CA PRO A 132 -10.91 -21.33 15.69
C PRO A 132 -10.17 -20.96 14.40
N PRO A 133 -10.01 -21.93 13.46
CA PRO A 133 -9.36 -21.66 12.19
C PRO A 133 -10.10 -20.55 11.45
N LYS A 134 -9.33 -19.54 11.03
CA LYS A 134 -9.85 -18.36 10.32
C LYS A 134 -9.42 -18.39 8.87
N ILE A 135 -10.30 -17.91 8.00
CA ILE A 135 -10.00 -17.79 6.58
C ILE A 135 -10.49 -16.48 5.99
N LEU A 136 -9.65 -15.89 5.13
CA LEU A 136 -9.96 -14.71 4.34
C LEU A 136 -10.24 -15.12 2.89
N VAL A 137 -11.46 -14.89 2.43
CA VAL A 137 -11.86 -15.10 1.03
C VAL A 137 -11.74 -13.77 0.28
N LEU A 138 -10.78 -13.71 -0.63
CA LEU A 138 -10.54 -12.62 -1.56
C LEU A 138 -11.23 -12.94 -2.88
N ALA A 139 -12.15 -12.09 -3.32
CA ALA A 139 -12.82 -12.27 -4.60
C ALA A 139 -12.67 -11.01 -5.47
N ASP A 140 -12.41 -11.22 -6.75
CA ASP A 140 -12.46 -10.17 -7.75
C ASP A 140 -13.91 -9.72 -7.99
N LYS A 141 -14.12 -8.41 -8.12
CA LYS A 141 -15.40 -7.73 -8.36
C LYS A 141 -16.19 -8.31 -9.52
N ASN A 142 -15.51 -8.80 -10.56
CA ASN A 142 -16.16 -9.26 -11.79
C ASN A 142 -16.58 -10.74 -11.76
N HIS A 143 -16.41 -11.44 -10.62
CA HIS A 143 -16.81 -12.84 -10.52
C HIS A 143 -18.28 -13.05 -10.16
N TYR A 144 -18.83 -14.15 -10.68
CA TYR A 144 -20.15 -14.61 -10.30
C TYR A 144 -20.22 -14.89 -8.80
N PHE A 145 -21.21 -14.27 -8.14
CA PHE A 145 -21.52 -14.52 -6.74
C PHE A 145 -21.73 -16.02 -6.42
N SER A 146 -22.20 -16.81 -7.40
CA SER A 146 -22.34 -18.26 -7.28
C SER A 146 -21.03 -18.98 -7.00
N LEU A 147 -19.91 -18.52 -7.56
CA LEU A 147 -18.60 -19.11 -7.33
C LEU A 147 -18.09 -18.78 -5.92
N VAL A 148 -18.19 -17.51 -5.53
CA VAL A 148 -17.81 -17.05 -4.18
C VAL A 148 -18.61 -17.80 -3.12
N LYS A 149 -19.92 -17.98 -3.32
CA LYS A 149 -20.79 -18.75 -2.43
C LYS A 149 -20.33 -20.21 -2.29
N ARG A 150 -19.90 -20.84 -3.38
CA ARG A 150 -19.35 -22.22 -3.36
C ARG A 150 -18.03 -22.29 -2.61
N VAL A 151 -17.15 -21.32 -2.78
CA VAL A 151 -15.89 -21.23 -2.03
C VAL A 151 -16.15 -21.09 -0.53
N VAL A 152 -17.06 -20.20 -0.14
CA VAL A 152 -17.47 -20.03 1.27
C VAL A 152 -18.09 -21.31 1.83
N ALA A 153 -18.98 -21.96 1.07
CA ALA A 153 -19.58 -23.23 1.49
C ALA A 153 -18.53 -24.33 1.63
N THR A 154 -17.53 -24.36 0.75
CA THR A 154 -16.41 -25.31 0.81
C THR A 154 -15.55 -25.06 2.04
N ALA A 155 -15.23 -23.80 2.34
CA ALA A 155 -14.47 -23.42 3.54
C ALA A 155 -15.21 -23.82 4.84
N ALA A 156 -16.51 -23.57 4.91
CA ALA A 156 -17.33 -23.97 6.05
C ALA A 156 -17.37 -25.50 6.22
N ASN A 157 -17.47 -26.25 5.12
CA ASN A 157 -17.44 -27.72 5.14
C ASN A 157 -16.06 -28.28 5.52
N ALA A 158 -14.97 -27.54 5.26
CA ALA A 158 -13.61 -27.96 5.61
C ALA A 158 -13.24 -27.65 7.08
N GLY A 159 -14.13 -27.01 7.85
CA GLY A 159 -13.94 -26.76 9.28
C GLY A 159 -13.53 -25.33 9.64
N TYR A 160 -13.51 -24.38 8.70
CA TYR A 160 -13.32 -22.97 9.02
C TYR A 160 -14.56 -22.38 9.68
N MET A 161 -14.42 -21.91 10.92
CA MET A 161 -15.54 -21.34 11.69
C MET A 161 -15.66 -19.82 11.49
N ASP A 162 -14.53 -19.16 11.22
CA ASP A 162 -14.46 -17.71 11.01
C ASP A 162 -14.05 -17.43 9.57
N ILE A 163 -15.02 -17.00 8.76
CA ILE A 163 -14.84 -16.70 7.33
C ILE A 163 -15.02 -15.21 7.14
N THR A 164 -13.93 -14.51 6.85
CA THR A 164 -13.95 -13.10 6.47
C THR A 164 -13.94 -12.98 4.95
N LEU A 165 -14.85 -12.20 4.39
CA LEU A 165 -14.86 -11.89 2.96
C LEU A 165 -14.28 -10.50 2.72
N ALA A 166 -13.33 -10.40 1.80
CA ALA A 166 -12.79 -9.13 1.34
C ALA A 166 -12.91 -9.03 -0.18
N ALA A 167 -13.37 -7.87 -0.64
CA ALA A 167 -13.45 -7.53 -2.05
C ALA A 167 -12.41 -6.44 -2.34
N LEU A 168 -11.66 -6.59 -3.42
CA LEU A 168 -10.84 -5.49 -3.92
C LEU A 168 -11.77 -4.46 -4.58
N GLN A 169 -11.84 -3.28 -3.97
CA GLN A 169 -12.46 -2.12 -4.59
C GLN A 169 -11.44 -1.50 -5.54
N ASP A 170 -11.70 -1.61 -6.85
CA ASP A 170 -10.96 -0.84 -7.85
C ASP A 170 -11.31 0.64 -7.64
N PHE A 171 -10.40 1.38 -7.01
CA PHE A 171 -10.45 2.83 -6.95
C PHE A 171 -10.17 3.32 -8.37
N GLY A 172 -11.25 3.49 -9.14
CA GLY A 172 -11.21 4.09 -10.47
C GLY A 172 -10.32 5.32 -10.46
N LYS A 173 -9.28 5.29 -11.29
CA LYS A 173 -8.44 6.43 -11.60
C LYS A 173 -9.34 7.60 -11.98
N TRP A 174 -9.16 8.72 -11.29
CA TRP A 174 -9.75 9.99 -11.67
C TRP A 174 -9.03 10.44 -12.94
N ASP A 175 -9.78 10.55 -14.05
CA ASP A 175 -9.43 11.42 -15.17
C ASP A 175 -9.57 12.90 -14.75
#